data_AF-A0A352Z9A3-F1
#
_entry.id   AF-A0A352Z9A3-F1
#
_cell.length_a   1.000
_cell.length_b   1.000
_cell.length_c   1.000
_cell.angle_alpha   90.00
_cell.angle_beta   90.00
_cell.angle_gamma   90.00
#
_symmetry.space_group_name_H-M   'P 1'
#
loop_
_entity.id
_entity.type
_entity.pdbx_description
1 polymer ?
#
loop_
_entity_poly.entity_id
_entity_poly.type
_entity_poly.pdbx_seq_one_letter_code
_entity_poly.pdbx_strand_id
1 'polypeptide(L)'
;RIIFEKIPFFAGAFIIGLITLHAQRADVDANITVLFPKNLLLPCYGILFYLKKIFYPVQLSALYPYPENLNQTLIYYSAFFAFSVILFILILKYIKNRKDLLFGVLFFLITIAPVLQLLPIGNIIAADRYTYIPSIGIFYITARFVVYLYACIDNSTIKTLYRTTGILILFILCFLTWQRTQVWRNSITLWNDVLSKYPTVITAYNNRGVAYFFLRDYNKAIQDFYLALQYAPYNAGSYNNLCRTYLAKGEYDNALSSCQKALLFKPDFSVAYINLGDTYHRLGKYNEAILSYERAIKLDPLNEIPYNALCTLYRISEKYEAAIQACKQATELQPYSAEAYNNLGNAYLEAKKYSEAIAMYKKAISINPDISAPYNNLAVIYFYHKQYDLAVKYSEKALELGHRMHPDFIELIEKYKK
;
A
#
# COMPACT_ATOMS: atom_id res chain seq x y z
N ARG A 1 -8.96 37.02 14.79
CA ARG A 1 -7.51 36.76 14.62
C ARG A 1 -7.16 35.29 14.89
N ILE A 2 -7.23 34.80 16.13
CA ILE A 2 -6.89 33.40 16.49
C ILE A 2 -7.63 32.34 15.67
N ILE A 3 -8.95 32.46 15.44
CA ILE A 3 -9.70 31.47 14.63
C ILE A 3 -9.25 31.47 13.17
N PHE A 4 -9.04 32.66 12.60
CA PHE A 4 -8.57 32.83 11.22
C PHE A 4 -7.17 32.25 11.01
N GLU A 5 -6.28 32.39 11.99
CA GLU A 5 -4.94 31.77 11.97
C GLU A 5 -4.98 30.23 12.01
N LYS A 6 -6.11 29.63 12.41
CA LYS A 6 -6.26 28.17 12.48
C LYS A 6 -6.94 27.55 11.25
N ILE A 7 -7.56 28.36 10.39
CA ILE A 7 -8.21 27.90 9.15
C ILE A 7 -7.29 27.01 8.29
N PRO A 8 -6.00 27.35 8.07
CA PRO A 8 -5.12 26.50 7.25
C PRO A 8 -4.95 25.08 7.81
N PHE A 9 -4.93 24.92 9.14
CA PHE A 9 -4.79 23.60 9.78
C PHE A 9 -6.03 22.74 9.58
N PHE A 10 -7.22 23.35 9.69
CA PHE A 10 -8.48 22.66 9.43
C PHE A 10 -8.63 22.27 7.95
N ALA A 11 -8.28 23.19 7.04
CA ALA A 11 -8.29 22.91 5.60
C ALA A 11 -7.32 21.78 5.22
N GLY A 12 -6.07 21.83 5.73
CA GLY A 12 -5.08 20.77 5.50
C GLY A 12 -5.53 19.42 6.04
N ALA A 13 -6.05 19.36 7.26
CA ALA A 13 -6.56 18.12 7.83
C ALA A 13 -7.77 17.56 7.07
N PHE A 14 -8.66 18.44 6.57
CA PHE A 14 -9.80 18.02 5.75
C PHE A 14 -9.35 17.43 4.41
N ILE A 15 -8.41 18.09 3.71
CA ILE A 15 -7.82 17.58 2.46
C ILE A 15 -7.16 16.23 2.68
N ILE A 16 -6.34 16.08 3.72
CA ILE A 16 -5.71 14.78 4.08
C ILE A 16 -6.78 13.73 4.39
N GLY A 17 -7.87 14.11 5.06
CA GLY A 17 -9.01 13.25 5.31
C GLY A 17 -9.67 12.74 4.02
N LEU A 18 -9.89 13.62 3.05
CA LEU A 18 -10.43 13.25 1.73
C LEU A 18 -9.49 12.34 0.94
N ILE A 19 -8.19 12.62 0.96
CA ILE A 19 -7.16 11.76 0.34
C ILE A 19 -7.20 10.38 0.99
N THR A 20 -7.29 10.32 2.32
CA THR A 20 -7.36 9.07 3.08
C THR A 20 -8.60 8.26 2.71
N LEU A 21 -9.76 8.91 2.61
CA LEU A 21 -11.02 8.28 2.20
C LEU A 21 -10.93 7.72 0.77
N HIS A 22 -10.32 8.49 -0.15
CA HIS A 22 -10.14 8.06 -1.53
C HIS A 22 -9.20 6.85 -1.62
N ALA A 23 -8.06 6.90 -0.94
CA ALA A 23 -7.09 5.81 -0.89
C ALA A 23 -7.69 4.52 -0.31
N GLN A 24 -8.55 4.62 0.72
CA GLN A 24 -9.22 3.46 1.31
C GLN A 24 -10.26 2.84 0.40
N ARG A 25 -10.96 3.63 -0.43
CA ARG A 25 -11.94 3.08 -1.39
C ARG A 25 -11.29 2.25 -2.49
N ALA A 26 -10.05 2.58 -2.88
CA ALA A 26 -9.31 1.82 -3.89
C ALA A 26 -8.91 0.42 -3.42
N ASP A 27 -8.89 0.17 -2.10
CA ASP A 27 -8.32 -1.03 -1.47
C ASP A 27 -9.40 -1.99 -0.90
N VAL A 28 -10.69 -1.69 -1.10
CA VAL A 28 -11.80 -2.39 -0.43
C VAL A 28 -12.74 -3.06 -1.42
N ASP A 29 -12.74 -4.40 -1.41
CA ASP A 29 -13.70 -5.30 -2.06
C ASP A 29 -14.98 -5.56 -1.26
N ALA A 30 -15.28 -4.71 -0.29
CA ALA A 30 -16.43 -4.89 0.59
C ALA A 30 -17.52 -3.86 0.29
N ASN A 31 -18.54 -4.30 -0.46
CA ASN A 31 -19.86 -3.66 -0.47
C ASN A 31 -20.52 -3.86 0.91
N ILE A 32 -20.00 -3.21 1.95
CA ILE A 32 -20.73 -3.10 3.21
C ILE A 32 -21.72 -1.94 3.05
N THR A 33 -22.90 -2.26 2.55
CA THR A 33 -24.07 -1.38 2.64
C THR A 33 -24.55 -1.36 4.09
N VAL A 34 -23.91 -0.52 4.91
CA VAL A 34 -24.43 -0.26 6.26
C VAL A 34 -25.73 0.54 6.11
N LEU A 35 -26.85 -0.13 6.35
CA LEU A 35 -28.19 0.46 6.30
C LEU A 35 -28.41 1.45 7.46
N PHE A 36 -29.15 2.52 7.19
CA PHE A 36 -29.64 3.47 8.19
C PHE A 36 -30.42 2.75 9.31
N PRO A 37 -30.25 3.07 10.62
CA PRO A 37 -29.52 4.20 11.20
C PRO A 37 -28.06 3.89 11.62
N LYS A 38 -27.51 2.73 11.21
CA LYS A 38 -26.16 2.30 11.65
C LYS A 38 -25.04 3.30 11.26
N ASN A 39 -25.22 4.05 10.17
CA ASN A 39 -24.29 5.10 9.73
C ASN A 39 -24.18 6.29 10.69
N LEU A 40 -25.19 6.54 11.53
CA LEU A 40 -25.13 7.58 12.56
C LEU A 40 -24.49 7.08 13.86
N LEU A 41 -24.66 5.79 14.18
CA LEU A 41 -24.16 5.21 15.45
C LEU A 41 -22.68 4.80 15.38
N LEU A 42 -22.18 4.40 14.21
CA LEU A 42 -20.78 4.03 14.01
C LEU A 42 -19.78 5.17 14.30
N PRO A 43 -20.02 6.41 13.83
CA PRO A 43 -19.18 7.54 14.21
C PRO A 43 -19.15 7.81 15.71
N CYS A 44 -20.30 7.66 16.36
CA CYS A 44 -20.43 7.85 17.80
C CYS A 44 -19.60 6.80 18.55
N TYR A 45 -19.72 5.54 18.15
CA TYR A 45 -18.87 4.46 18.65
C TYR A 45 -17.39 4.79 18.43
N GLY A 46 -17.00 5.21 17.22
CA GLY A 46 -15.63 5.55 16.88
C GLY A 46 -15.04 6.65 17.77
N ILE A 47 -15.77 7.74 18.00
CA ILE A 47 -15.33 8.82 18.91
C ILE A 47 -15.05 8.27 20.31
N LEU A 48 -15.99 7.50 20.86
CA LEU A 48 -15.88 6.96 22.21
C LEU A 48 -14.79 5.90 22.32
N PHE A 49 -14.65 5.08 21.29
CA PHE A 49 -13.57 4.12 21.14
C PHE A 49 -12.21 4.84 21.20
N TYR A 50 -12.02 5.90 20.41
CA TYR A 50 -10.75 6.63 20.39
C TYR A 50 -10.48 7.40 21.67
N LEU A 51 -11.49 8.07 22.25
CA LEU A 51 -11.35 8.73 23.56
C LEU A 51 -10.95 7.72 24.63
N LYS A 52 -11.58 6.54 24.66
CA LYS A 52 -11.21 5.45 25.58
C LYS A 52 -9.75 5.02 25.34
N LYS A 53 -9.32 4.85 24.09
CA LYS A 53 -7.93 4.44 23.79
C LYS A 53 -6.90 5.52 24.10
N ILE A 54 -7.25 6.80 24.00
CA ILE A 54 -6.37 7.93 24.36
C ILE A 54 -6.14 7.98 25.88
N PHE A 55 -7.20 7.88 26.69
CA PHE A 55 -7.09 7.98 28.15
C PHE A 55 -6.76 6.65 28.83
N TYR A 56 -7.06 5.52 28.18
CA TYR A 56 -6.81 4.17 28.67
C TYR A 56 -6.19 3.30 27.55
N PRO A 57 -4.90 3.47 27.26
CA PRO A 57 -4.20 2.86 26.11
C PRO A 57 -3.84 1.39 26.34
N VAL A 58 -4.83 0.57 26.69
CA VAL A 58 -4.66 -0.87 26.95
C VAL A 58 -5.14 -1.67 25.74
N GLN A 59 -4.48 -2.80 25.46
CA GLN A 59 -4.73 -3.65 24.28
C GLN A 59 -4.75 -2.83 22.99
N LEU A 60 -3.71 -2.00 22.77
CA LEU A 60 -3.55 -1.27 21.51
C LEU A 60 -3.30 -2.25 20.37
N SER A 61 -3.87 -2.02 19.19
CA SER A 61 -3.73 -2.87 18.01
C SER A 61 -3.64 -2.00 16.76
N ALA A 62 -2.81 -2.40 15.79
CA ALA A 62 -2.70 -1.65 14.55
C ALA A 62 -4.04 -1.55 13.80
N LEU A 63 -4.88 -2.58 13.94
CA LEU A 63 -6.23 -2.66 13.37
C LEU A 63 -7.22 -3.17 14.42
N TYR A 64 -8.43 -2.62 14.38
CA TYR A 64 -9.55 -3.07 15.21
C TYR A 64 -10.71 -3.50 14.30
N PRO A 65 -11.13 -4.78 14.35
CA PRO A 65 -12.29 -5.24 13.59
C PRO A 65 -13.61 -4.72 14.19
N TYR A 66 -14.69 -4.87 13.44
CA TYR A 66 -16.03 -4.64 13.98
C TYR A 66 -16.31 -5.60 15.17
N PRO A 67 -17.00 -5.14 16.23
CA PRO A 67 -17.48 -6.03 17.29
C PRO A 67 -18.40 -7.13 16.72
N GLU A 68 -18.26 -8.35 17.21
CA GLU A 68 -19.07 -9.51 16.77
C GLU A 68 -20.58 -9.25 16.90
N ASN A 69 -21.01 -8.67 18.03
CA ASN A 69 -22.40 -8.26 18.27
C ASN A 69 -22.60 -6.76 18.08
N LEU A 70 -22.37 -6.28 16.85
CA LEU A 70 -22.46 -4.86 16.52
C LEU A 70 -23.82 -4.25 16.91
N ASN A 71 -24.95 -4.93 16.66
CA ASN A 71 -26.28 -4.38 16.95
C ASN A 71 -26.48 -4.10 18.46
N GLN A 72 -26.17 -5.08 19.31
CA GLN A 72 -26.28 -4.92 20.76
C GLN A 72 -25.30 -3.86 21.28
N THR A 73 -24.08 -3.86 20.75
CA THR A 73 -23.07 -2.86 21.08
C THR A 73 -23.56 -1.45 20.73
N LEU A 74 -24.08 -1.23 19.52
CA LEU A 74 -24.56 0.09 19.10
C LEU A 74 -25.73 0.61 19.96
N ILE A 75 -26.57 -0.26 20.52
CA ILE A 75 -27.65 0.11 21.45
C ILE A 75 -27.10 0.63 22.78
N TYR A 76 -26.10 -0.02 23.37
CA TYR A 76 -25.47 0.49 24.59
C TYR A 76 -24.80 1.86 24.38
N TYR A 77 -24.18 2.04 23.22
CA TYR A 77 -23.49 3.28 22.87
C TYR A 77 -24.46 4.39 22.45
N SER A 78 -25.67 4.10 21.99
CA SER A 78 -26.66 5.12 21.60
C SER A 78 -27.23 5.88 22.81
N ALA A 79 -27.47 5.20 23.93
CA ALA A 79 -27.89 5.83 25.18
C ALA A 79 -26.78 6.71 25.77
N PHE A 80 -25.54 6.22 25.76
CA PHE A 80 -24.36 6.98 26.16
C PHE A 80 -24.15 8.20 25.24
N PHE A 81 -24.43 8.06 23.94
CA PHE A 81 -24.31 9.14 22.97
C PHE A 81 -25.33 10.25 23.23
N ALA A 82 -26.61 9.95 23.44
CA ALA A 82 -27.62 10.96 23.76
C ALA A 82 -27.20 11.78 25.00
N PHE A 83 -26.70 11.11 26.04
CA PHE A 83 -26.13 11.76 27.21
C PHE A 83 -24.88 12.59 26.88
N SER A 84 -23.97 12.07 26.06
CA SER A 84 -22.74 12.73 25.65
C SER A 84 -23.00 13.97 24.78
N VAL A 85 -23.99 13.96 23.91
CA VAL A 85 -24.39 15.11 23.09
C VAL A 85 -24.98 16.21 23.96
N ILE A 86 -25.84 15.86 24.92
CA ILE A 86 -26.39 16.83 25.88
C ILE A 86 -25.25 17.44 26.70
N LEU A 87 -24.36 16.60 27.26
CA LEU A 87 -23.19 17.04 27.99
C LEU A 87 -22.28 17.92 27.11
N PHE A 88 -22.09 17.55 25.85
CA PHE A 88 -21.31 18.30 24.88
C PHE A 88 -21.91 19.66 24.56
N ILE A 89 -23.23 19.77 24.38
CA ILE A 89 -23.92 21.05 24.17
C ILE A 89 -23.79 21.94 25.41
N LEU A 90 -23.91 21.37 26.61
CA LEU A 90 -23.70 22.08 27.88
C LEU A 90 -22.25 22.57 28.02
N ILE A 91 -21.29 21.70 27.68
CA ILE A 91 -19.86 22.02 27.64
C ILE A 91 -19.58 23.12 26.61
N LEU A 92 -20.14 23.03 25.40
CA LEU A 92 -19.98 24.07 24.37
C LEU A 92 -20.57 25.41 24.81
N LYS A 93 -21.72 25.41 25.49
CA LYS A 93 -22.32 26.63 26.05
C LYS A 93 -21.41 27.27 27.10
N TYR A 94 -20.76 26.46 27.93
CA TYR A 94 -19.80 26.91 28.95
C TYR A 94 -18.45 27.35 28.34
N ILE A 95 -17.98 26.65 27.31
CA ILE A 95 -16.68 26.84 26.65
C ILE A 95 -16.75 27.88 25.52
N LYS A 96 -17.94 28.35 25.11
CA LYS A 96 -18.11 29.36 24.05
C LYS A 96 -17.23 30.61 24.25
N ASN A 97 -16.99 30.98 25.49
CA ASN A 97 -16.15 32.13 25.86
C ASN A 97 -14.66 31.79 26.08
N ARG A 98 -14.29 30.51 26.02
CA ARG A 98 -12.93 29.96 26.21
C ARG A 98 -12.39 29.44 24.89
N LYS A 99 -11.87 30.37 24.08
CA LYS A 99 -11.43 30.12 22.69
C LYS A 99 -10.37 29.01 22.57
N ASP A 100 -9.55 28.84 23.59
CA ASP A 100 -8.52 27.79 23.68
C ASP A 100 -9.14 26.39 23.80
N LEU A 101 -10.08 26.20 24.71
CA LEU A 101 -10.77 24.91 24.86
C LEU A 101 -11.66 24.59 23.65
N LEU A 102 -12.31 25.60 23.09
CA LEU A 102 -13.11 25.46 21.86
C LEU A 102 -12.24 24.97 20.69
N PHE A 103 -11.01 25.49 20.57
CA PHE A 103 -10.06 25.03 19.56
C PHE A 103 -9.74 23.54 19.71
N GLY A 104 -9.37 23.07 20.91
CA GLY A 104 -9.01 21.66 21.10
C GLY A 104 -10.16 20.70 20.78
N VAL A 105 -11.39 21.08 21.14
CA VAL A 105 -12.60 20.29 20.85
C VAL A 105 -12.88 20.22 19.35
N LEU A 106 -12.94 21.38 18.69
CA LEU A 106 -13.19 21.45 17.25
C LEU A 106 -12.08 20.77 16.46
N PHE A 107 -10.83 20.92 16.89
CA PHE A 107 -9.69 20.25 16.29
C PHE A 107 -9.86 18.73 16.32
N PHE A 108 -10.13 18.15 17.49
CA PHE A 108 -10.36 16.70 17.59
C PHE A 108 -11.52 16.24 16.70
N LEU A 109 -12.68 16.88 16.80
CA LEU A 109 -13.89 16.45 16.07
C LEU A 109 -13.74 16.58 14.55
N ILE A 110 -13.20 17.69 14.06
CA ILE A 110 -13.05 17.92 12.62
C ILE A 110 -12.00 16.95 12.03
N THR A 111 -10.91 16.72 12.75
CA THR A 111 -9.82 15.87 12.23
C THR A 111 -10.09 14.38 12.36
N ILE A 112 -10.89 13.94 13.34
CA ILE A 112 -11.29 12.52 13.44
C ILE A 112 -12.45 12.18 12.50
N ALA A 113 -13.32 13.14 12.17
CA ALA A 113 -14.53 12.88 11.37
C ALA A 113 -14.32 12.05 10.09
N PRO A 114 -13.26 12.26 9.28
CA PRO A 114 -13.04 11.48 8.05
C PRO A 114 -12.84 9.99 8.29
N VAL A 115 -12.38 9.56 9.47
CA VAL A 115 -12.05 8.16 9.77
C VAL A 115 -13.10 7.45 10.62
N LEU A 116 -14.19 8.14 10.98
CA LEU A 116 -15.25 7.65 11.86
C LEU A 116 -16.24 6.68 11.17
N GLN A 117 -15.90 6.17 9.98
CA GLN A 117 -16.77 5.27 9.20
C GLN A 117 -18.16 5.88 8.92
N LEU A 118 -18.25 7.21 8.75
CA LEU A 118 -19.47 7.91 8.30
C LEU A 118 -19.98 7.32 6.98
N LEU A 119 -19.03 7.01 6.10
CA LEU A 119 -19.20 6.08 5.01
C LEU A 119 -18.29 4.90 5.35
N PRO A 120 -18.85 3.72 5.67
CA PRO A 120 -18.05 2.57 6.03
C PRO A 120 -17.20 2.15 4.84
N ILE A 121 -15.88 2.20 5.02
CA ILE A 121 -14.91 1.80 4.01
C ILE A 121 -14.06 0.69 4.62
N GLY A 122 -14.37 -0.54 4.21
CA GLY A 122 -13.62 -1.73 4.58
C GLY A 122 -14.11 -2.45 5.84
N ASN A 123 -13.40 -3.53 6.17
CA ASN A 123 -13.80 -4.50 7.20
C ASN A 123 -13.28 -4.15 8.60
N ILE A 124 -12.77 -2.93 8.81
CA ILE A 124 -12.21 -2.46 10.09
C ILE A 124 -12.98 -1.24 10.59
N ILE A 125 -13.19 -1.17 11.90
CA ILE A 125 -13.90 -0.04 12.51
C ILE A 125 -12.94 1.09 12.90
N ALA A 126 -11.71 0.74 13.29
CA ALA A 126 -10.71 1.70 13.77
C ALA A 126 -9.28 1.21 13.51
N ALA A 127 -8.32 2.14 13.58
CA ALA A 127 -6.89 1.85 13.53
C ALA A 127 -6.11 2.89 14.35
N ASP A 128 -5.02 2.49 15.00
CA ASP A 128 -4.18 3.38 15.84
C ASP A 128 -3.74 4.63 15.05
N ARG A 129 -3.38 4.44 13.77
CA ARG A 129 -2.88 5.49 12.87
C ARG A 129 -3.84 6.66 12.66
N TYR A 130 -5.14 6.46 12.90
CA TYR A 130 -6.12 7.53 12.71
C TYR A 130 -6.17 8.53 13.87
N THR A 131 -5.52 8.24 15.00
CA THR A 131 -5.56 9.09 16.20
C THR A 131 -4.42 10.10 16.30
N TYR A 132 -3.37 9.99 15.48
CA TYR A 132 -2.17 10.80 15.61
C TYR A 132 -2.47 12.30 15.53
N ILE A 133 -3.14 12.75 14.46
CA ILE A 133 -3.53 14.16 14.33
C ILE A 133 -4.64 14.51 15.33
N PRO A 134 -5.76 13.77 15.42
CA PRO A 134 -6.88 14.20 16.28
C PRO A 134 -6.51 14.32 17.76
N SER A 135 -5.65 13.44 18.27
CA SER A 135 -5.25 13.45 19.68
C SER A 135 -4.61 14.77 20.13
N ILE A 136 -4.03 15.56 19.22
CA ILE A 136 -3.46 16.89 19.52
C ILE A 136 -4.51 17.79 20.20
N GLY A 137 -5.76 17.76 19.73
CA GLY A 137 -6.84 18.57 20.31
C GLY A 137 -7.15 18.18 21.77
N ILE A 138 -7.19 16.87 22.04
CA ILE A 138 -7.44 16.32 23.38
C ILE A 138 -6.26 16.57 24.32
N PHE A 139 -5.03 16.36 23.86
CA PHE A 139 -3.83 16.64 24.66
C PHE A 139 -3.66 18.13 24.94
N TYR A 140 -4.04 19.01 24.01
CA TYR A 140 -4.05 20.45 24.24
C TYR A 140 -4.98 20.83 25.39
N ILE A 141 -6.22 20.33 25.39
CA ILE A 141 -7.18 20.54 26.48
C ILE A 141 -6.65 19.99 27.80
N THR A 142 -6.12 18.77 27.78
CA THR A 142 -5.58 18.09 28.96
C THR A 142 -4.41 18.88 29.56
N ALA A 143 -3.48 19.36 28.73
CA ALA A 143 -2.36 20.17 29.18
C ALA A 143 -2.81 21.49 29.83
N ARG A 144 -3.82 22.15 29.26
CA ARG A 144 -4.38 23.38 29.84
C ARG A 144 -5.04 23.12 31.19
N PHE A 145 -5.77 22.01 31.31
CA PHE A 145 -6.37 21.60 32.57
C PHE A 145 -5.33 21.28 33.65
N VAL A 146 -4.27 20.56 33.28
CA VAL A 146 -3.12 20.26 34.15
C VAL A 146 -2.46 21.57 34.66
N VAL A 147 -2.20 22.53 33.78
CA VAL A 147 -1.62 23.83 34.17
C VAL A 147 -2.57 24.62 35.08
N TYR A 148 -3.88 24.59 34.79
CA TYR A 148 -4.88 25.24 35.63
C TYR A 148 -4.91 24.65 37.04
N LEU A 149 -4.98 23.32 37.17
CA LEU A 149 -4.93 22.65 38.47
C LEU A 149 -3.68 23.01 39.24
N TYR A 150 -2.52 23.03 38.58
CA TYR A 150 -1.26 23.43 39.20
C TYR A 150 -1.29 24.88 39.73
N ALA A 151 -1.92 25.80 38.99
CA ALA A 151 -2.06 27.21 39.39
C ALA A 151 -2.99 27.40 40.59
N CYS A 152 -3.97 26.52 40.80
CA CYS A 152 -4.89 26.56 41.93
C CYS A 152 -4.32 25.97 43.23
N ILE A 153 -3.14 25.34 43.19
CA ILE A 153 -2.49 24.80 44.38
C ILE A 153 -1.73 25.94 45.06
N ASP A 154 -1.95 26.17 46.35
CA ASP A 154 -1.17 27.15 47.13
C ASP A 154 -0.02 26.49 47.92
N ASN A 155 -0.23 25.25 48.36
CA ASN A 155 0.72 24.49 49.17
C ASN A 155 1.94 24.00 48.35
N SER A 156 3.15 24.36 48.79
CA SER A 156 4.42 24.03 48.12
C SER A 156 4.72 22.53 48.08
N THR A 157 4.37 21.79 49.13
CA THR A 157 4.51 20.32 49.20
C THR A 157 3.61 19.65 48.16
N ILE A 158 2.36 20.10 48.05
CA ILE A 158 1.41 19.58 47.04
C ILE A 158 1.88 19.93 45.62
N LYS A 159 2.44 21.12 45.38
CA LYS A 159 3.05 21.47 44.09
C LYS A 159 4.21 20.56 43.72
N THR A 160 5.05 20.21 44.69
CA THR A 160 6.18 19.30 44.48
C THR A 160 5.66 17.90 44.14
N LEU A 161 4.70 17.38 44.91
CA LEU A 161 4.05 16.10 44.64
C LEU A 161 3.39 16.07 43.25
N TYR A 162 2.72 17.16 42.87
CA TYR A 162 2.10 17.30 41.55
C TYR A 162 3.13 17.18 40.43
N ARG A 163 4.26 17.90 40.53
CA ARG A 163 5.35 17.86 39.55
C ARG A 163 5.99 16.48 39.48
N THR A 164 6.32 15.87 40.62
CA THR A 164 6.95 14.54 40.66
C THR A 164 6.02 13.46 40.09
N THR A 165 4.72 13.55 40.40
CA THR A 165 3.70 12.65 39.83
C THR A 165 3.58 12.85 38.32
N GLY A 166 3.58 14.10 37.84
CA GLY A 166 3.59 14.40 36.41
C GLY A 166 4.80 13.84 35.67
N ILE A 167 6.00 13.98 36.25
CA ILE A 167 7.25 13.39 35.70
C ILE A 167 7.17 11.86 35.68
N LEU A 168 6.68 11.24 36.75
CA LEU A 168 6.52 9.79 36.81
C LEU A 168 5.53 9.27 35.75
N ILE A 169 4.39 9.94 35.58
CA ILE A 169 3.41 9.61 34.52
C ILE A 169 4.06 9.73 33.15
N LEU A 170 4.81 10.80 32.88
CA LEU A 170 5.51 10.98 31.62
C LEU A 170 6.53 9.86 31.38
N PHE A 171 7.32 9.50 32.39
CA PHE A 171 8.28 8.41 32.30
C PHE A 171 7.58 7.07 31.97
N ILE A 172 6.47 6.76 32.65
CA ILE A 172 5.67 5.56 32.38
C ILE A 172 5.13 5.57 30.94
N LEU A 173 4.58 6.69 30.47
CA LEU A 173 4.06 6.80 29.10
C LEU A 173 5.16 6.68 28.05
N CYS A 174 6.34 7.25 28.30
CA CYS A 174 7.52 7.07 27.45
C CYS A 174 7.95 5.60 27.38
N PHE A 175 7.99 4.92 28.53
CA PHE A 175 8.31 3.49 28.59
C PHE A 175 7.28 2.64 27.83
N LEU A 176 5.99 2.87 28.05
CA LEU A 176 4.90 2.18 27.35
C LEU A 176 4.95 2.42 25.84
N THR A 177 5.30 3.65 25.44
CA THR A 177 5.46 4.00 24.02
C THR A 177 6.65 3.26 23.42
N TRP A 178 7.79 3.23 24.11
CA TRP A 178 8.97 2.47 23.68
C TRP A 178 8.69 0.97 23.57
N GLN A 179 7.92 0.39 24.50
CA GLN A 179 7.47 -0.99 24.39
C GLN A 179 6.54 -1.18 23.18
N ARG A 180 5.63 -0.23 22.95
CA ARG A 180 4.70 -0.28 21.82
C ARG A 180 5.42 -0.19 20.47
N THR A 181 6.50 0.57 20.35
CA THR A 181 7.25 0.66 19.09
C THR A 181 7.93 -0.66 18.70
N GLN A 182 8.19 -1.57 19.65
CA GLN A 182 8.71 -2.91 19.35
C GLN A 182 7.76 -3.74 18.48
N VAL A 183 6.44 -3.54 18.61
CA VAL A 183 5.44 -4.18 17.75
C VAL A 183 5.61 -3.74 16.30
N TRP A 184 5.94 -2.46 16.08
CA TRP A 184 6.11 -1.85 14.77
C TRP A 184 7.49 -2.11 14.14
N ARG A 185 8.33 -2.95 14.76
CA ARG A 185 9.68 -3.26 14.28
C ARG A 185 9.69 -3.83 12.86
N ASN A 186 8.76 -4.74 12.56
CA ASN A 186 8.56 -5.26 11.21
C ASN A 186 7.10 -5.74 11.01
N SER A 187 6.75 -6.09 9.79
CA SER A 187 5.40 -6.55 9.45
C SER A 187 5.00 -7.82 10.21
N ILE A 188 5.93 -8.75 10.46
CA ILE A 188 5.62 -10.01 11.15
C ILE A 188 5.24 -9.75 12.61
N THR A 189 6.03 -8.96 13.34
CA THR A 189 5.72 -8.60 14.74
C THR A 189 4.43 -7.82 14.84
N LEU A 190 4.18 -6.91 13.88
CA LEU A 190 2.95 -6.12 13.80
C LEU A 190 1.72 -7.01 13.66
N TRP A 191 1.73 -7.93 12.70
CA TRP A 191 0.57 -8.79 12.44
C TRP A 191 0.40 -9.89 13.48
N ASN A 192 1.49 -10.37 14.10
CA ASN A 192 1.41 -11.24 15.28
C ASN A 192 0.69 -10.55 16.44
N ASP A 193 1.01 -9.28 16.71
CA ASP A 193 0.35 -8.49 17.76
C ASP A 193 -1.15 -8.31 17.48
N VAL A 194 -1.53 -8.04 16.23
CA VAL A 194 -2.95 -7.96 15.83
C VAL A 194 -3.66 -9.30 16.04
N LEU A 195 -3.08 -10.40 15.53
CA LEU A 195 -3.69 -11.73 15.59
C LEU A 195 -3.78 -12.29 17.01
N SER A 196 -2.87 -11.91 17.91
CA SER A 196 -2.95 -12.27 19.33
C SER A 196 -4.19 -11.70 20.02
N LYS A 197 -4.73 -10.59 19.52
CA LYS A 197 -5.91 -9.89 20.07
C LYS A 197 -7.17 -10.20 19.27
N TYR A 198 -7.01 -10.34 17.95
CA TYR A 198 -8.10 -10.50 17.00
C TYR A 198 -7.76 -11.64 16.01
N PRO A 199 -7.94 -12.91 16.42
CA PRO A 199 -7.50 -14.07 15.65
C PRO A 199 -8.34 -14.34 14.39
N THR A 200 -9.46 -13.65 14.20
CA THR A 200 -10.38 -13.82 13.06
C THR A 200 -10.16 -12.78 11.95
N VAL A 201 -9.17 -11.88 12.10
CA VAL A 201 -8.95 -10.77 11.16
C VAL A 201 -8.22 -11.26 9.91
N ILE A 202 -8.99 -11.48 8.85
CA ILE A 202 -8.52 -11.93 7.53
C ILE A 202 -7.39 -11.05 6.98
N THR A 203 -7.53 -9.72 7.09
CA THR A 203 -6.53 -8.76 6.61
C THR A 203 -5.17 -8.95 7.29
N ALA A 204 -5.15 -9.34 8.57
CA ALA A 204 -3.90 -9.53 9.30
C ALA A 204 -3.16 -10.79 8.81
N TYR A 205 -3.88 -11.90 8.58
CA TYR A 205 -3.29 -13.08 7.95
C TYR A 205 -2.79 -12.79 6.53
N ASN A 206 -3.60 -12.14 5.69
CA ASN A 206 -3.17 -11.77 4.34
C ASN A 206 -1.90 -10.90 4.36
N ASN A 207 -1.85 -9.88 5.21
CA ASN A 207 -0.69 -8.99 5.25
C ASN A 207 0.56 -9.66 5.86
N ARG A 208 0.38 -10.57 6.83
CA ARG A 208 1.49 -11.39 7.36
C ARG A 208 1.99 -12.39 6.34
N GLY A 209 1.09 -13.02 5.59
CA GLY A 209 1.42 -13.89 4.47
C GLY A 209 2.21 -13.16 3.38
N VAL A 210 1.81 -11.94 3.02
CA VAL A 210 2.55 -11.09 2.09
C VAL A 210 3.95 -10.74 2.63
N ALA A 211 4.07 -10.47 3.93
CA ALA A 211 5.38 -10.25 4.54
C ALA A 211 6.27 -11.51 4.47
N TYR A 212 5.72 -12.70 4.73
CA TYR A 212 6.44 -13.96 4.55
C TYR A 212 6.84 -14.21 3.09
N PHE A 213 5.98 -13.85 2.12
CA PHE A 213 6.30 -13.92 0.69
C PHE A 213 7.54 -13.09 0.34
N PHE A 214 7.63 -11.84 0.83
CA PHE A 214 8.81 -10.99 0.59
C PHE A 214 10.06 -11.50 1.32
N LEU A 215 9.90 -12.20 2.44
CA LEU A 215 10.98 -12.93 3.12
C LEU A 215 11.35 -14.27 2.43
N ARG A 216 10.67 -14.62 1.33
CA ARG A 216 10.80 -15.90 0.60
C ARG A 216 10.44 -17.14 1.43
N ASP A 217 9.74 -16.97 2.56
CA ASP A 217 9.17 -18.07 3.34
C ASP A 217 7.79 -18.42 2.77
N TYR A 218 7.79 -19.02 1.57
CA TYR A 218 6.56 -19.30 0.82
C TYR A 218 5.61 -20.24 1.56
N ASN A 219 6.15 -21.16 2.38
CA ASN A 219 5.32 -22.10 3.14
C ASN A 219 4.52 -21.39 4.24
N LYS A 220 5.13 -20.49 5.01
CA LYS A 220 4.37 -19.69 5.99
C LYS A 220 3.42 -18.72 5.32
N ALA A 221 3.81 -18.15 4.18
CA ALA A 221 2.92 -17.30 3.40
C ALA A 221 1.63 -18.06 2.99
N ILE A 222 1.79 -19.26 2.40
CA ILE A 222 0.68 -20.14 2.04
C ILE A 222 -0.19 -20.49 3.25
N GLN A 223 0.44 -20.86 4.38
CA GLN A 223 -0.29 -21.18 5.61
C GLN A 223 -1.17 -20.00 6.06
N ASP A 224 -0.63 -18.79 6.08
CA ASP A 224 -1.38 -17.59 6.45
C ASP A 224 -2.52 -17.30 5.48
N PHE A 225 -2.33 -17.46 4.17
CA PHE A 225 -3.43 -17.28 3.22
C PHE A 225 -4.53 -18.34 3.38
N TYR A 226 -4.19 -19.58 3.74
CA TYR A 226 -5.20 -20.59 4.08
C TYR A 226 -5.94 -20.26 5.38
N LEU A 227 -5.25 -19.75 6.41
CA LEU A 227 -5.90 -19.26 7.64
C LEU A 227 -6.85 -18.10 7.33
N ALA A 228 -6.46 -17.18 6.45
CA ALA A 228 -7.34 -16.12 5.97
C ALA A 228 -8.61 -16.69 5.29
N LEU A 229 -8.45 -17.71 4.45
CA LEU A 229 -9.55 -18.39 3.75
C LEU A 229 -10.43 -19.24 4.68
N GLN A 230 -9.91 -19.72 5.81
CA GLN A 230 -10.72 -20.40 6.82
C GLN A 230 -11.83 -19.48 7.37
N TYR A 231 -11.53 -18.19 7.54
CA TYR A 231 -12.49 -17.19 8.01
C TYR A 231 -13.26 -16.51 6.87
N ALA A 232 -12.72 -16.47 5.66
CA ALA A 232 -13.41 -15.98 4.47
C ALA A 232 -13.15 -16.86 3.23
N PRO A 233 -13.94 -17.95 3.06
CA PRO A 233 -13.71 -18.96 2.00
C PRO A 233 -13.77 -18.44 0.57
N TYR A 234 -14.38 -17.27 0.36
CA TYR A 234 -14.60 -16.64 -0.94
C TYR A 234 -13.74 -15.39 -1.15
N ASN A 235 -12.71 -15.16 -0.33
CA ASN A 235 -11.87 -13.95 -0.45
C ASN A 235 -10.95 -14.03 -1.67
N ALA A 236 -11.29 -13.30 -2.73
CA ALA A 236 -10.50 -13.26 -3.96
C ALA A 236 -9.05 -12.80 -3.73
N GLY A 237 -8.83 -11.83 -2.83
CA GLY A 237 -7.50 -11.34 -2.47
C GLY A 237 -6.57 -12.42 -1.90
N SER A 238 -7.07 -13.26 -0.99
CA SER A 238 -6.32 -14.40 -0.44
C SER A 238 -5.96 -15.44 -1.51
N TYR A 239 -6.89 -15.77 -2.41
CA TYR A 239 -6.60 -16.68 -3.53
C TYR A 239 -5.59 -16.08 -4.52
N ASN A 240 -5.66 -14.79 -4.81
CA ASN A 240 -4.68 -14.11 -5.65
C ASN A 240 -3.28 -14.13 -5.02
N ASN A 241 -3.19 -13.92 -3.71
CA ASN A 241 -1.94 -14.03 -2.98
C ASN A 241 -1.38 -15.47 -2.98
N LEU A 242 -2.23 -16.48 -2.85
CA LEU A 242 -1.84 -17.88 -3.05
C LEU A 242 -1.30 -18.10 -4.46
N CYS A 243 -2.00 -17.61 -5.49
CA CYS A 243 -1.55 -17.73 -6.88
C CYS A 243 -0.14 -17.18 -7.07
N ARG A 244 0.09 -15.93 -6.65
CA ARG A 244 1.39 -15.28 -6.72
C ARG A 244 2.47 -16.02 -5.93
N THR A 245 2.11 -16.60 -4.79
CA THR A 245 3.06 -17.33 -3.94
C THR A 245 3.45 -18.67 -4.53
N TYR A 246 2.49 -19.45 -5.04
CA TYR A 246 2.76 -20.69 -5.75
C TYR A 246 3.57 -20.45 -7.03
N LEU A 247 3.27 -19.37 -7.77
CA LEU A 247 4.03 -18.96 -8.95
C LEU A 247 5.49 -18.70 -8.60
N ALA A 248 5.76 -17.95 -7.52
CA ALA A 248 7.13 -17.68 -7.05
C ALA A 248 7.86 -18.92 -6.53
N LYS A 249 7.11 -19.90 -5.99
CA LYS A 249 7.63 -21.19 -5.54
C LYS A 249 7.90 -22.17 -6.70
N GLY A 250 7.36 -21.90 -7.90
CA GLY A 250 7.46 -22.77 -9.08
C GLY A 250 6.35 -23.83 -9.18
N GLU A 251 5.34 -23.78 -8.33
CA GLU A 251 4.20 -24.71 -8.34
C GLU A 251 3.07 -24.19 -9.23
N TYR A 252 3.27 -24.27 -10.55
CA TYR A 252 2.42 -23.58 -11.52
C TYR A 252 0.97 -24.08 -11.58
N ASP A 253 0.70 -25.37 -11.34
CA ASP A 253 -0.67 -25.90 -11.32
C ASP A 253 -1.47 -25.37 -10.12
N ASN A 254 -0.83 -25.29 -8.95
CA ASN A 254 -1.43 -24.70 -7.75
C ASN A 254 -1.65 -23.19 -7.93
N ALA A 255 -0.73 -22.51 -8.61
CA ALA A 255 -0.89 -21.10 -8.99
C ALA A 255 -2.11 -20.92 -9.90
N LEU A 256 -2.22 -21.74 -10.95
CA LEU A 256 -3.31 -21.68 -11.92
C LEU A 256 -4.67 -21.87 -11.23
N SER A 257 -4.81 -22.90 -10.40
CA SER A 257 -6.04 -23.15 -9.64
C SER A 257 -6.39 -21.97 -8.72
N SER A 258 -5.40 -21.40 -8.03
CA SER A 258 -5.61 -20.27 -7.11
C SER A 258 -6.02 -19.00 -7.85
N CYS A 259 -5.39 -18.69 -8.99
CA CYS A 259 -5.76 -17.54 -9.82
C CYS A 259 -7.18 -17.68 -10.38
N GLN A 260 -7.54 -18.87 -10.87
CA GLN A 260 -8.91 -19.14 -11.35
C GLN A 260 -9.95 -18.99 -10.24
N LYS A 261 -9.67 -19.44 -9.01
CA LYS A 261 -10.54 -19.21 -7.86
C LYS A 261 -10.66 -17.72 -7.50
N ALA A 262 -9.57 -16.97 -7.55
CA ALA A 262 -9.61 -15.53 -7.32
C ALA A 262 -10.55 -14.84 -8.32
N LEU A 263 -10.44 -15.19 -9.60
CA LEU A 263 -11.26 -14.63 -10.69
C LEU A 263 -12.71 -15.16 -10.68
N LEU A 264 -12.94 -16.36 -10.15
CA LEU A 264 -14.29 -16.87 -9.91
C LEU A 264 -15.05 -15.99 -8.90
N PHE A 265 -14.39 -15.62 -7.80
CA PHE A 265 -15.00 -14.79 -6.76
C PHE A 265 -14.98 -13.29 -7.08
N LYS A 266 -14.04 -12.84 -7.91
CA LYS A 266 -13.95 -11.46 -8.39
C LYS A 266 -13.56 -11.40 -9.88
N PRO A 267 -14.54 -11.43 -10.80
CA PRO A 267 -14.29 -11.46 -12.25
C PRO A 267 -13.65 -10.20 -12.84
N ASP A 268 -13.64 -9.08 -12.12
CA ASP A 268 -13.05 -7.80 -12.51
C ASP A 268 -11.71 -7.52 -11.79
N PHE A 269 -11.05 -8.57 -11.29
CA PHE A 269 -9.79 -8.44 -10.56
C PHE A 269 -8.58 -8.35 -11.50
N SER A 270 -8.25 -7.13 -11.96
CA SER A 270 -7.14 -6.87 -12.90
C SER A 270 -5.82 -7.55 -12.50
N VAL A 271 -5.38 -7.39 -11.25
CA VAL A 271 -4.13 -7.99 -10.74
C VAL A 271 -4.14 -9.53 -10.79
N ALA A 272 -5.30 -10.17 -10.61
CA ALA A 272 -5.40 -11.62 -10.73
C ALA A 272 -5.29 -12.11 -12.18
N TYR A 273 -5.73 -11.31 -13.16
CA TYR A 273 -5.48 -11.60 -14.57
C TYR A 273 -4.00 -11.45 -14.94
N ILE A 274 -3.26 -10.51 -14.35
CA ILE A 274 -1.80 -10.41 -14.53
C ILE A 274 -1.13 -11.69 -14.01
N ASN A 275 -1.41 -12.09 -12.76
CA ASN A 275 -0.83 -13.31 -12.18
C ASN A 275 -1.24 -14.58 -12.95
N LEU A 276 -2.46 -14.63 -13.49
CA LEU A 276 -2.91 -15.71 -14.36
C LEU A 276 -2.11 -15.74 -15.67
N GLY A 277 -1.88 -14.57 -16.28
CA GLY A 277 -1.05 -14.41 -17.46
C GLY A 277 0.38 -14.88 -17.23
N ASP A 278 0.98 -14.50 -16.10
CA ASP A 278 2.31 -14.95 -15.70
C ASP A 278 2.36 -16.47 -15.50
N THR A 279 1.31 -17.03 -14.90
CA THR A 279 1.19 -18.47 -14.67
C THR A 279 1.11 -19.23 -16.01
N TYR A 280 0.28 -18.78 -16.95
CA TYR A 280 0.21 -19.37 -18.29
C TYR A 280 1.51 -19.23 -19.06
N HIS A 281 2.19 -18.08 -18.95
CA HIS A 281 3.50 -17.88 -19.55
C HIS A 281 4.50 -18.92 -19.02
N ARG A 282 4.59 -19.12 -17.69
CA ARG A 282 5.48 -20.14 -17.10
C ARG A 282 5.14 -21.57 -17.50
N LEU A 283 3.87 -21.85 -17.82
CA LEU A 283 3.40 -23.13 -18.35
C LEU A 283 3.61 -23.28 -19.88
N GLY A 284 4.16 -22.28 -20.57
CA GLY A 284 4.33 -22.27 -22.04
C GLY A 284 3.02 -22.04 -22.83
N LYS A 285 1.93 -21.69 -22.14
CA LYS A 285 0.60 -21.44 -22.73
C LYS A 285 0.48 -19.98 -23.16
N TYR A 286 1.23 -19.61 -24.20
CA TYR A 286 1.41 -18.20 -24.58
C TYR A 286 0.12 -17.50 -25.04
N ASN A 287 -0.78 -18.20 -25.73
CA ASN A 287 -2.03 -17.61 -26.19
C ASN A 287 -2.96 -17.28 -25.01
N GLU A 288 -3.08 -18.17 -24.04
CA GLU A 288 -3.86 -17.96 -22.82
C GLU A 288 -3.24 -16.87 -21.94
N ALA A 289 -1.92 -16.76 -21.92
CA ALA A 289 -1.22 -15.66 -21.26
C ALA A 289 -1.57 -14.31 -21.89
N ILE A 290 -1.51 -14.20 -23.23
CA ILE A 290 -1.89 -12.99 -23.97
C ILE A 290 -3.34 -12.58 -23.65
N LEU A 291 -4.29 -13.51 -23.72
CA LEU A 291 -5.70 -13.22 -23.41
C LEU A 291 -5.89 -12.72 -21.98
N SER A 292 -5.13 -13.26 -21.02
CA SER A 292 -5.19 -12.84 -19.62
C SER A 292 -4.65 -11.41 -19.45
N TYR A 293 -3.52 -11.06 -20.08
CA TYR A 293 -2.99 -9.69 -20.03
C TYR A 293 -3.88 -8.68 -20.75
N GLU A 294 -4.44 -9.02 -21.91
CA GLU A 294 -5.42 -8.17 -22.60
C GLU A 294 -6.65 -7.89 -21.72
N ARG A 295 -7.08 -8.89 -20.93
CA ARG A 295 -8.17 -8.71 -19.98
C ARG A 295 -7.76 -7.80 -18.81
N ALA A 296 -6.54 -7.93 -18.29
CA ALA A 296 -6.01 -7.02 -17.27
C ALA A 296 -5.97 -5.56 -17.78
N ILE A 297 -5.50 -5.33 -19.01
CA ILE A 297 -5.46 -4.00 -19.65
C ILE A 297 -6.87 -3.41 -19.79
N LYS A 298 -7.86 -4.21 -20.18
CA LYS A 298 -9.26 -3.75 -20.27
C LYS A 298 -9.82 -3.27 -18.92
N LEU A 299 -9.37 -3.87 -17.82
CA LEU A 299 -9.82 -3.53 -16.47
C LEU A 299 -9.01 -2.36 -15.87
N ASP A 300 -7.72 -2.28 -16.18
CA ASP A 300 -6.83 -1.23 -15.71
C ASP A 300 -5.86 -0.80 -16.83
N PRO A 301 -6.27 0.16 -17.69
CA PRO A 301 -5.45 0.59 -18.84
C PRO A 301 -4.20 1.37 -18.45
N LEU A 302 -4.07 1.83 -17.19
CA LEU A 302 -2.94 2.62 -16.73
C LEU A 302 -1.84 1.75 -16.10
N ASN A 303 -2.06 0.44 -15.99
CA ASN A 303 -1.09 -0.50 -15.49
C ASN A 303 -0.14 -0.94 -16.60
N GLU A 304 1.14 -0.64 -16.45
CA GLU A 304 2.18 -0.93 -17.44
C GLU A 304 2.55 -2.41 -17.53
N ILE A 305 2.35 -3.17 -16.46
CA ILE A 305 2.86 -4.54 -16.31
C ILE A 305 2.35 -5.45 -17.43
N PRO A 306 1.03 -5.50 -17.72
CA PRO A 306 0.54 -6.34 -18.81
C PRO A 306 1.04 -5.89 -20.19
N TYR A 307 1.30 -4.60 -20.43
CA TYR A 307 1.84 -4.13 -21.71
C TYR A 307 3.29 -4.62 -21.94
N ASN A 308 4.13 -4.56 -20.90
CA ASN A 308 5.49 -5.10 -20.96
C ASN A 308 5.49 -6.63 -21.20
N ALA A 309 4.58 -7.35 -20.52
CA ALA A 309 4.41 -8.78 -20.72
C ALA A 309 3.93 -9.13 -22.13
N LEU A 310 2.93 -8.41 -22.66
CA LEU A 310 2.46 -8.58 -24.03
C LEU A 310 3.53 -8.26 -25.07
N CYS A 311 4.34 -7.21 -24.86
CA CYS A 311 5.45 -6.92 -25.75
C CYS A 311 6.40 -8.12 -25.85
N THR A 312 6.75 -8.72 -24.71
CA THR A 312 7.61 -9.91 -24.69
C THR A 312 6.96 -11.11 -25.36
N LEU A 313 5.67 -11.38 -25.08
CA LEU A 313 4.97 -12.54 -25.64
C LEU A 313 4.70 -12.41 -27.14
N TYR A 314 4.38 -11.22 -27.63
CA TYR A 314 4.20 -10.98 -29.07
C TYR A 314 5.53 -11.06 -29.82
N ARG A 315 6.65 -10.65 -29.22
CA ARG A 315 7.99 -10.87 -29.76
C ARG A 315 8.30 -12.36 -29.93
N ILE A 316 8.09 -13.15 -28.87
CA ILE A 316 8.27 -14.61 -28.91
C ILE A 316 7.33 -15.26 -29.94
N SER A 317 6.13 -14.73 -30.12
CA SER A 317 5.16 -15.23 -31.11
C SER A 317 5.37 -14.67 -32.52
N GLU A 318 6.48 -13.96 -32.77
CA GLU A 318 6.83 -13.30 -34.04
C GLU A 318 5.80 -12.27 -34.55
N LYS A 319 4.92 -11.78 -33.67
CA LYS A 319 3.92 -10.75 -33.95
C LYS A 319 4.52 -9.36 -33.73
N TYR A 320 5.55 -9.03 -34.49
CA TYR A 320 6.41 -7.87 -34.21
C TYR A 320 5.69 -6.52 -34.15
N GLU A 321 4.72 -6.26 -35.04
CA GLU A 321 3.98 -4.98 -34.99
C GLU A 321 3.12 -4.86 -33.72
N ALA A 322 2.44 -5.94 -33.31
CA ALA A 322 1.68 -5.96 -32.06
C ALA A 322 2.61 -5.76 -30.85
N ALA A 323 3.81 -6.34 -30.91
CA ALA A 323 4.81 -6.17 -29.87
C ALA A 323 5.31 -4.73 -29.77
N ILE A 324 5.58 -4.07 -30.90
CA ILE A 324 5.96 -2.65 -30.94
C ILE A 324 4.85 -1.80 -30.32
N GLN A 325 3.58 -2.04 -30.65
CA GLN A 325 2.47 -1.27 -30.06
C GLN A 325 2.39 -1.47 -28.54
N ALA A 326 2.48 -2.71 -28.07
CA ALA A 326 2.47 -3.01 -26.63
C ALA A 326 3.65 -2.35 -25.90
N CYS A 327 4.86 -2.42 -26.45
CA CYS A 327 6.03 -1.78 -25.88
C CYS A 327 5.93 -0.24 -25.89
N LYS A 328 5.35 0.36 -26.94
CA LYS A 328 5.11 1.80 -26.98
C LYS A 328 4.20 2.26 -25.86
N GLN A 329 3.07 1.57 -25.66
CA GLN A 329 2.16 1.84 -24.55
C GLN A 329 2.87 1.73 -23.19
N ALA A 330 3.71 0.71 -23.00
CA ALA A 330 4.52 0.59 -21.78
C ALA A 330 5.48 1.78 -21.59
N THR A 331 6.14 2.27 -22.66
CA THR A 331 7.02 3.46 -22.58
C THR A 331 6.27 4.77 -22.36
N GLU A 332 5.02 4.88 -22.82
CA GLU A 332 4.15 6.03 -22.57
C GLU A 332 3.74 6.10 -21.09
N LEU A 333 3.40 4.94 -20.49
CA LEU A 333 3.10 4.83 -19.07
C LEU A 333 4.34 4.97 -18.17
N GLN A 334 5.52 4.60 -18.69
CA GLN A 334 6.80 4.69 -17.97
C GLN A 334 7.87 5.48 -18.75
N PRO A 335 7.75 6.81 -18.87
CA PRO A 335 8.66 7.64 -19.68
C PRO A 335 10.10 7.69 -19.17
N TYR A 336 10.36 7.21 -17.94
CA TYR A 336 11.67 7.14 -17.31
C TYR A 336 12.13 5.69 -17.03
N SER A 337 11.50 4.69 -17.64
CA SER A 337 11.92 3.29 -17.52
C SER A 337 12.89 2.91 -18.62
N ALA A 338 14.16 2.79 -18.26
CA ALA A 338 15.20 2.38 -19.19
C ALA A 338 14.98 0.93 -19.70
N GLU A 339 14.40 0.07 -18.88
CA GLU A 339 14.00 -1.30 -19.26
C GLU A 339 12.89 -1.29 -20.32
N ALA A 340 11.86 -0.43 -20.18
CA ALA A 340 10.79 -0.33 -21.16
C ALA A 340 11.33 0.11 -22.54
N TYR A 341 12.24 1.09 -22.58
CA TYR A 341 12.89 1.50 -23.83
C TYR A 341 13.80 0.43 -24.40
N ASN A 342 14.50 -0.35 -23.57
CA ASN A 342 15.25 -1.52 -24.04
C ASN A 342 14.33 -2.56 -24.68
N ASN A 343 13.18 -2.86 -24.06
CA ASN A 343 12.20 -3.80 -24.61
C ASN A 343 11.60 -3.31 -25.93
N LEU A 344 11.31 -2.01 -26.05
CA LEU A 344 10.86 -1.41 -27.30
C LEU A 344 11.95 -1.46 -28.38
N GLY A 345 13.21 -1.20 -28.01
CA GLY A 345 14.36 -1.36 -28.90
C GLY A 345 14.49 -2.80 -29.41
N ASN A 346 14.29 -3.79 -28.54
CA ASN A 346 14.30 -5.20 -28.93
C ASN A 346 13.15 -5.54 -29.89
N ALA A 347 11.94 -5.02 -29.63
CA ALA A 347 10.79 -5.21 -30.53
C ALA A 347 11.06 -4.64 -31.93
N TYR A 348 11.69 -3.46 -32.00
CA TYR A 348 12.13 -2.86 -33.27
C TYR A 348 13.23 -3.67 -33.95
N LEU A 349 14.20 -4.18 -33.18
CA LEU A 349 15.30 -4.99 -33.70
C LEU A 349 14.78 -6.27 -34.37
N GLU A 350 13.87 -6.99 -33.71
CA GLU A 350 13.26 -8.21 -34.26
C GLU A 350 12.37 -7.92 -35.47
N ALA A 351 11.72 -6.76 -35.49
CA ALA A 351 11.02 -6.24 -36.68
C ALA A 351 11.96 -5.76 -37.81
N LYS A 352 13.29 -5.86 -37.63
CA LYS A 352 14.34 -5.35 -38.54
C LYS A 352 14.29 -3.84 -38.78
N LYS A 353 13.68 -3.09 -37.87
CA LYS A 353 13.62 -1.61 -37.85
C LYS A 353 14.82 -1.05 -37.09
N TYR A 354 16.01 -1.20 -37.67
CA TYR A 354 17.28 -0.95 -36.98
C TYR A 354 17.47 0.50 -36.51
N SER A 355 17.03 1.49 -37.31
CA SER A 355 17.11 2.91 -36.95
C SER A 355 16.34 3.23 -35.67
N GLU A 356 15.11 2.74 -35.59
CA GLU A 356 14.23 2.91 -34.44
C GLU A 356 14.76 2.14 -33.23
N ALA A 357 15.27 0.92 -33.43
CA ALA A 357 15.93 0.15 -32.37
C ALA A 357 17.11 0.91 -31.75
N ILE A 358 18.01 1.45 -32.58
CA ILE A 358 19.16 2.26 -32.13
C ILE A 358 18.69 3.47 -31.32
N ALA A 359 17.65 4.18 -31.78
CA ALA A 359 17.12 5.33 -31.08
C ALA A 359 16.61 4.97 -29.68
N MET A 360 15.89 3.85 -29.56
CA MET A 360 15.35 3.39 -28.28
C MET A 360 16.43 2.88 -27.33
N TYR A 361 17.45 2.16 -27.81
CA TYR A 361 18.58 1.78 -26.95
C TYR A 361 19.38 2.98 -26.47
N LYS A 362 19.62 3.99 -27.32
CA LYS A 362 20.24 5.25 -26.89
C LYS A 362 19.40 5.98 -25.86
N LYS A 363 18.06 5.97 -26.00
CA LYS A 363 17.15 6.52 -24.98
C LYS A 363 17.26 5.75 -23.66
N ALA A 364 17.27 4.42 -23.69
CA ALA A 364 17.48 3.59 -22.49
C ALA A 364 18.80 3.95 -21.78
N ILE A 365 19.90 4.05 -22.53
CA ILE A 365 21.22 4.46 -22.00
C ILE A 365 21.19 5.87 -21.41
N SER A 366 20.48 6.80 -22.05
CA SER A 366 20.37 8.18 -21.53
C SER A 366 19.61 8.27 -20.21
N ILE A 367 18.67 7.34 -19.97
CA ILE A 367 17.89 7.27 -18.73
C ILE A 367 18.71 6.57 -17.63
N ASN A 368 19.33 5.44 -17.97
CA ASN A 368 20.20 4.71 -17.07
C ASN A 368 21.46 4.24 -17.82
N PRO A 369 22.62 4.87 -17.59
CA PRO A 369 23.87 4.48 -18.23
C PRO A 369 24.44 3.14 -17.77
N ASP A 370 23.95 2.58 -16.65
CA ASP A 370 24.52 1.39 -15.99
C ASP A 370 23.84 0.07 -16.39
N ILE A 371 22.80 0.11 -17.22
CA ILE A 371 22.19 -1.10 -17.79
C ILE A 371 22.99 -1.57 -19.00
N SER A 372 23.50 -2.79 -18.93
CA SER A 372 24.42 -3.33 -19.92
C SER A 372 23.76 -3.84 -21.21
N ALA A 373 22.49 -4.27 -21.14
CA ALA A 373 21.78 -4.88 -22.27
C ALA A 373 21.64 -3.97 -23.51
N PRO A 374 21.25 -2.68 -23.39
CA PRO A 374 21.19 -1.78 -24.55
C PRO A 374 22.54 -1.60 -25.27
N TYR A 375 23.66 -1.59 -24.54
CA TYR A 375 25.00 -1.48 -25.14
C TYR A 375 25.32 -2.73 -25.97
N ASN A 376 25.06 -3.93 -25.44
CA ASN A 376 25.23 -5.17 -26.20
C ASN A 376 24.38 -5.18 -27.47
N ASN A 377 23.10 -4.78 -27.37
CA ASN A 377 22.20 -4.73 -28.50
C ASN A 377 22.65 -3.74 -29.58
N LEU A 378 23.15 -2.56 -29.19
CA LEU A 378 23.75 -1.61 -30.12
C LEU A 378 24.99 -2.17 -30.78
N ALA A 379 25.85 -2.85 -30.03
CA ALA A 379 27.06 -3.44 -30.59
C ALA A 379 26.76 -4.50 -31.65
N VAL A 380 25.78 -5.37 -31.41
CA VAL A 380 25.32 -6.37 -32.38
C VAL A 380 24.78 -5.69 -33.65
N ILE A 381 23.97 -4.65 -33.52
CA ILE A 381 23.45 -3.90 -34.67
C ILE A 381 24.58 -3.24 -35.46
N TYR A 382 25.48 -2.53 -34.80
CA TYR A 382 26.61 -1.86 -35.46
C TYR A 382 27.56 -2.85 -36.13
N PHE A 383 27.78 -4.01 -35.51
CA PHE A 383 28.56 -5.09 -36.10
C PHE A 383 27.93 -5.59 -37.40
N TYR A 384 26.62 -5.87 -37.39
CA TYR A 384 25.89 -6.31 -38.58
C TYR A 384 25.94 -5.29 -39.73
N HIS A 385 25.94 -3.99 -39.39
CA HIS A 385 26.09 -2.89 -40.35
C HIS A 385 27.55 -2.52 -40.68
N LYS A 386 28.53 -3.35 -40.29
CA LYS A 386 29.97 -3.16 -40.55
C LYS A 386 30.57 -1.87 -39.97
N GLN A 387 29.93 -1.30 -38.95
CA GLN A 387 30.44 -0.15 -38.19
C GLN A 387 31.27 -0.66 -37.01
N TYR A 388 32.41 -1.29 -37.31
CA TYR A 388 33.18 -2.06 -36.34
C TYR A 388 33.72 -1.20 -35.18
N ASP A 389 34.13 0.04 -35.42
CA ASP A 389 34.62 0.94 -34.36
C ASP A 389 33.55 1.20 -33.29
N LEU A 390 32.30 1.40 -33.72
CA LEU A 390 31.17 1.55 -32.81
C LEU A 390 30.81 0.23 -32.14
N ALA A 391 30.85 -0.88 -32.88
CA ALA A 391 30.60 -2.20 -32.32
C ALA A 391 31.57 -2.54 -31.18
N VAL A 392 32.87 -2.31 -31.38
CA VAL A 392 33.91 -2.45 -30.34
C VAL A 392 33.58 -1.59 -29.13
N LYS A 393 33.35 -0.28 -29.34
CA LYS A 393 33.06 0.68 -28.26
C LYS A 393 31.87 0.26 -27.40
N TYR A 394 30.76 -0.12 -28.04
CA TYR A 394 29.54 -0.51 -27.31
C TYR A 394 29.70 -1.87 -26.61
N SER A 395 30.43 -2.81 -27.22
CA SER A 395 30.70 -4.10 -26.58
C SER A 395 31.61 -3.99 -25.37
N GLU A 396 32.67 -3.19 -25.44
CA GLU A 396 33.54 -2.94 -24.30
C GLU A 396 32.75 -2.36 -23.12
N LYS A 397 31.86 -1.40 -23.39
CA LYS A 397 31.02 -0.83 -22.34
C LYS A 397 30.04 -1.84 -21.74
N ALA A 398 29.45 -2.71 -22.56
CA ALA A 398 28.58 -3.78 -22.07
C ALA A 398 29.35 -4.78 -21.19
N LEU A 399 30.57 -5.17 -21.55
CA LEU A 399 31.43 -6.06 -20.76
C LEU A 399 31.87 -5.40 -19.45
N GLU A 400 32.23 -4.12 -19.47
CA GLU A 400 32.56 -3.32 -18.27
C GLU A 400 31.39 -3.34 -17.26
N LEU A 401 30.16 -3.24 -17.76
CA LEU A 401 28.93 -3.32 -16.97
C LEU A 401 28.50 -4.76 -16.63
N GLY A 402 29.37 -5.75 -16.85
CA GLY A 402 29.14 -7.15 -16.48
C GLY A 402 28.15 -7.90 -17.39
N HIS A 403 27.89 -7.44 -18.61
CA HIS A 403 27.08 -8.19 -19.57
C HIS A 403 27.78 -9.50 -19.96
N ARG A 404 27.04 -10.61 -19.95
CA ARG A 404 27.54 -11.87 -20.46
C ARG A 404 27.26 -11.97 -21.95
N MET A 405 28.30 -11.84 -22.77
CA MET A 405 28.21 -12.07 -24.21
C MET A 405 28.60 -13.49 -24.57
N HIS A 406 28.17 -13.94 -25.76
CA HIS A 406 28.65 -15.18 -26.33
C HIS A 406 30.16 -15.10 -26.61
N PRO A 407 30.99 -16.07 -26.20
CA PRO A 407 32.44 -16.05 -26.41
C PRO A 407 32.84 -15.79 -27.87
N ASP A 408 32.15 -16.43 -28.83
CA ASP A 408 32.40 -16.24 -30.25
C ASP A 408 32.23 -14.78 -30.71
N PHE A 409 31.27 -14.05 -30.14
CA PHE A 409 31.06 -12.64 -30.48
C PHE A 409 32.18 -11.76 -29.90
N ILE A 410 32.69 -12.10 -28.71
CA ILE A 410 33.84 -11.42 -28.12
C ILE A 410 35.07 -11.63 -29.01
N GLU A 411 35.39 -12.88 -29.36
CA GLU A 411 36.54 -13.19 -30.23
C GLU A 411 36.42 -12.50 -31.59
N LEU A 412 35.21 -12.45 -32.15
CA LEU A 412 34.94 -11.78 -33.41
C LEU A 412 35.19 -10.27 -33.34
N ILE A 413 34.79 -9.61 -32.24
CA ILE A 413 35.01 -8.17 -32.04
C ILE A 413 36.47 -7.85 -31.77
N GLU A 414 37.18 -8.69 -31.02
CA GLU A 414 38.61 -8.52 -30.72
C GLU A 414 39.46 -8.39 -32.00
N LYS A 415 39.08 -9.08 -33.09
CA LYS A 415 39.74 -8.95 -34.41
C LYS A 415 39.68 -7.55 -35.02
N TYR A 416 38.75 -6.72 -34.55
CA TYR A 416 38.56 -5.34 -35.01
C TYR A 416 39.03 -4.30 -34.00
N LYS A 417 39.59 -4.71 -32.85
CA LYS A 417 40.34 -3.81 -31.98
C LYS A 417 41.66 -3.47 -32.65
N LYS A 418 41.82 -2.21 -33.03
CA LYS A 418 43.06 -1.67 -33.60
C LYS A 418 43.91 -1.00 -32.54
#